data_AF-A0A4R6LCS7-F1
#
_entry.id   AF-A0A4R6LCS7-F1
#
_cell.length_a   1.000
_cell.length_b   1.000
_cell.length_c   1.000
_cell.angle_alpha   90.00
_cell.angle_beta   90.00
_cell.angle_gamma   90.00
#
_symmetry.space_group_name_H-M   'P 1'
#
loop_
_entity.id
_entity.type
_entity.pdbx_description
1 polymer ?
#
loop_
_entity_poly.entity_id
_entity_poly.type
_entity_poly.pdbx_seq_one_letter_code
_entity_poly.pdbx_strand_id
1 'polypeptide(L)'
;MELLKEILALAIGGTTIGFVITYLGKFILAKGSELIMENYKNQLEISKNEHQIKFSKLHEERAKIIQIIYHDFYELETKLEHLTTIFQGSGWTTDKKRDEDAIKKYTDTCEILERSRIYFPESLCDKLSLALENYNEVIEQMLQAKNQARYESEGNNMIFPGNQSSLDLWKIAEKRTKNEIKNLRLELATEFRELIGVK
;
A
#
# COMPACT_ATOMS: atom_id res chain seq x y z
N MET A 1 35.06 -64.73 58.81
CA MET A 1 33.83 -64.66 57.98
C MET A 1 33.05 -63.36 58.17
N GLU A 2 33.05 -62.73 59.36
CA GLU A 2 32.34 -61.44 59.59
C GLU A 2 32.90 -60.27 58.78
N LEU A 3 34.22 -60.11 58.73
CA LEU A 3 34.89 -59.02 58.01
C LEU A 3 34.56 -59.00 56.49
N LEU A 4 34.29 -60.18 55.91
CA LEU A 4 33.91 -60.33 54.51
C LEU A 4 32.45 -59.93 54.27
N LYS A 5 31.56 -60.13 55.26
CA LYS A 5 30.16 -59.69 55.20
C LYS A 5 30.03 -58.17 55.36
N GLU A 6 30.85 -57.57 56.22
CA GLU A 6 30.86 -56.11 56.40
C GLU A 6 31.38 -55.38 55.15
N ILE A 7 32.44 -55.87 54.52
CA ILE A 7 32.94 -55.32 53.25
C ILE A 7 31.90 -55.46 52.13
N LEU A 8 31.20 -56.60 52.04
CA LEU A 8 30.13 -56.80 51.07
C LEU A 8 28.93 -55.88 51.33
N ALA A 9 28.53 -55.69 52.58
CA ALA A 9 27.44 -54.78 52.95
C ALA A 9 27.78 -53.32 52.62
N LEU A 10 29.03 -52.90 52.83
CA LEU A 10 29.51 -51.56 52.51
C LEU A 10 29.60 -51.33 50.99
N ALA A 11 30.01 -52.36 50.23
CA ALA A 11 30.03 -52.33 48.77
C ALA A 11 28.62 -52.28 48.15
N ILE A 12 27.67 -53.07 48.68
CA ILE A 12 26.26 -53.06 48.23
C ILE A 12 25.57 -51.74 48.63
N GLY A 13 25.83 -51.24 49.85
CA GLY A 13 25.33 -49.95 50.32
C GLY A 13 25.86 -48.76 49.50
N GLY A 14 27.16 -48.74 49.19
CA GLY A 14 27.76 -47.68 48.38
C GLY A 14 27.27 -47.69 46.92
N THR A 15 27.13 -48.86 46.31
CA THR A 15 26.65 -48.98 44.92
C THR A 15 25.18 -48.59 44.76
N THR A 16 24.32 -48.97 45.72
CA THR A 16 22.90 -48.59 45.71
C THR A 16 22.69 -47.09 45.90
N ILE A 17 23.41 -46.46 46.84
CA ILE A 17 23.36 -45.00 47.03
C ILE A 17 23.85 -44.27 45.77
N GLY A 18 24.96 -44.71 45.19
CA GLY A 18 25.46 -44.16 43.92
C GLY A 18 24.42 -44.25 42.80
N PHE A 19 23.75 -45.39 42.66
CA PHE A 19 22.71 -45.58 41.65
C PHE A 19 21.53 -44.63 41.84
N VAL A 20 21.06 -44.47 43.09
CA VAL A 20 19.96 -43.56 43.44
C VAL A 20 20.32 -42.10 43.14
N ILE A 21 21.51 -41.64 43.54
CA ILE A 21 21.97 -40.27 43.25
C ILE A 21 22.05 -40.02 41.75
N THR A 22 22.62 -40.96 41.00
CA THR A 22 22.77 -40.84 39.54
C THR A 22 21.40 -40.83 38.85
N TYR A 23 20.46 -41.66 39.31
CA TYR A 23 19.10 -41.72 38.80
C TYR A 23 18.31 -40.44 39.10
N LEU A 24 18.35 -39.95 40.34
CA LEU A 24 17.69 -38.71 40.74
C LEU A 24 18.27 -37.49 40.00
N GLY A 25 19.59 -37.42 39.84
CA GLY A 25 20.24 -36.39 39.05
C GLY A 25 19.78 -36.38 37.60
N LYS A 26 19.75 -37.55 36.94
CA LYS A 26 19.22 -37.69 35.58
C LYS A 26 17.74 -37.32 35.50
N PHE A 27 16.92 -37.71 36.47
CA PHE A 27 15.49 -37.43 36.48
C PHE A 27 15.20 -35.93 36.63
N ILE A 28 15.87 -35.23 37.55
CA ILE A 28 15.72 -33.79 37.74
C ILE A 28 16.18 -33.02 36.50
N LEU A 29 17.32 -33.40 35.91
CA LEU A 29 17.82 -32.77 34.68
C LEU A 29 16.87 -33.00 33.49
N ALA A 30 16.36 -34.22 33.32
CA ALA A 30 15.41 -34.54 32.25
C ALA A 30 14.11 -33.74 32.41
N LYS A 31 13.52 -33.72 33.61
CA LYS A 31 12.30 -32.96 33.88
C LYS A 31 12.49 -31.45 33.79
N GLY A 32 13.62 -30.93 34.28
CA GLY A 32 13.99 -29.53 34.13
C GLY A 32 14.16 -29.14 32.66
N SER A 33 14.83 -29.99 31.87
CA SER A 33 15.01 -29.78 30.43
C SER A 33 13.69 -29.85 29.66
N GLU A 34 12.79 -30.78 29.99
CA GLU A 34 11.45 -30.87 29.38
C GLU A 34 10.64 -29.61 29.64
N LEU A 35 10.62 -29.12 30.88
CA LEU A 35 9.86 -27.93 31.27
C LEU A 35 10.43 -26.65 30.62
N ILE A 36 11.75 -26.53 30.53
CA ILE A 36 12.42 -25.43 29.81
C ILE A 36 12.07 -25.49 28.31
N MET A 37 12.13 -26.68 27.70
CA MET A 37 11.78 -26.89 26.29
C MET A 37 10.32 -26.54 26.00
N GLU A 38 9.40 -26.95 26.88
CA GLU A 38 7.97 -26.65 26.76
C GLU A 38 7.71 -25.15 26.91
N ASN A 39 8.35 -24.48 27.87
CA ASN A 39 8.28 -23.04 28.01
C ASN A 39 8.81 -22.30 26.78
N TYR A 40 9.94 -22.73 26.21
CA TYR A 40 10.47 -22.12 24.98
C TYR A 40 9.53 -22.33 23.79
N LYS A 41 8.92 -23.52 23.65
CA LYS A 41 7.91 -23.78 22.61
C LYS A 41 6.69 -22.87 22.77
N ASN A 42 6.18 -22.73 23.99
CA ASN A 42 5.05 -21.86 24.28
C ASN A 42 5.38 -20.39 23.98
N GLN A 43 6.56 -19.91 24.37
CA GLN A 43 6.99 -18.55 24.05
C GLN A 43 7.13 -18.32 22.54
N LEU A 44 7.66 -19.30 21.81
CA LEU A 44 7.78 -19.23 20.35
C LEU A 44 6.39 -19.21 19.68
N GLU A 45 5.44 -20.01 20.18
CA GLU A 45 4.08 -20.03 19.68
C GLU A 45 3.34 -18.71 19.95
N ILE A 46 3.47 -18.16 21.16
CA ILE A 46 2.92 -16.84 21.50
C ILE A 46 3.51 -15.77 20.57
N SER A 47 4.83 -15.72 20.43
CA SER A 47 5.50 -14.76 19.55
C SER A 47 5.05 -14.90 18.10
N LYS A 48 4.98 -16.14 17.58
CA LYS A 48 4.46 -16.42 16.24
C LYS A 48 3.02 -15.92 16.07
N ASN A 49 2.16 -16.20 17.03
CA ASN A 49 0.76 -15.77 17.02
C ASN A 49 0.65 -14.24 17.03
N GLU A 50 1.44 -13.55 17.86
CA GLU A 50 1.49 -12.09 17.86
C GLU A 50 1.94 -11.50 16.52
N HIS A 51 3.00 -12.06 15.94
CA HIS A 51 3.48 -11.63 14.62
C HIS A 51 2.43 -11.85 13.54
N GLN A 52 1.75 -13.01 13.56
CA GLN A 52 0.68 -13.32 12.62
C GLN A 52 -0.50 -12.35 12.78
N ILE A 53 -0.93 -12.05 14.01
CA ILE A 53 -2.04 -11.10 14.27
C ILE A 53 -1.66 -9.70 13.79
N LYS A 54 -0.45 -9.22 14.13
CA LYS A 54 0.04 -7.90 13.70
C LYS A 54 0.13 -7.81 12.18
N PHE A 55 0.65 -8.85 11.53
CA PHE A 55 0.75 -8.92 10.07
C PHE A 55 -0.62 -8.92 9.41
N SER A 56 -1.54 -9.78 9.86
CA SER A 56 -2.91 -9.84 9.33
C SER A 56 -3.62 -8.49 9.46
N LYS A 57 -3.53 -7.85 10.62
CA LYS A 57 -4.14 -6.54 10.86
C LYS A 57 -3.53 -5.46 9.95
N LEU A 58 -2.20 -5.45 9.81
CA LEU A 58 -1.53 -4.50 8.90
C LEU A 58 -1.96 -4.71 7.45
N HIS A 59 -2.07 -5.96 7.00
CA HIS A 59 -2.54 -6.28 5.65
C HIS A 59 -4.00 -5.86 5.41
N GLU A 60 -4.87 -6.07 6.40
CA GLU A 60 -6.27 -5.63 6.34
C GLU A 60 -6.36 -4.10 6.24
N GLU A 61 -5.62 -3.36 7.07
CA GLU A 61 -5.58 -1.90 7.00
C GLU A 61 -5.02 -1.42 5.66
N ARG A 62 -3.95 -2.03 5.15
CA ARG A 62 -3.42 -1.72 3.81
C ARG A 62 -4.46 -1.95 2.72
N ALA A 63 -5.20 -3.05 2.76
CA ALA A 63 -6.25 -3.33 1.79
C ALA A 63 -7.35 -2.27 1.80
N LYS A 64 -7.76 -1.78 2.98
CA LYS A 64 -8.72 -0.68 3.11
C LYS A 64 -8.18 0.62 2.50
N ILE A 65 -6.94 0.98 2.80
CA ILE A 65 -6.32 2.20 2.26
C ILE A 65 -6.17 2.09 0.73
N ILE A 66 -5.76 0.93 0.21
CA ILE A 66 -5.70 0.66 -1.24
C ILE A 66 -7.07 0.87 -1.89
N GLN A 67 -8.13 0.35 -1.29
CA GLN A 67 -9.50 0.53 -1.80
C GLN A 67 -9.87 2.02 -1.87
N ILE A 68 -9.58 2.78 -0.81
CA ILE A 68 -9.86 4.22 -0.74
C ILE A 68 -9.11 4.95 -1.85
N ILE A 69 -7.79 4.76 -1.96
CA ILE A 69 -6.98 5.44 -2.98
C ILE A 69 -7.44 5.06 -4.38
N TYR A 70 -7.60 3.77 -4.67
CA TYR A 70 -8.01 3.34 -5.99
C TYR A 70 -9.37 3.91 -6.41
N HIS A 71 -10.32 3.95 -5.48
CA HIS A 71 -11.62 4.60 -5.70
C HIS A 71 -11.46 6.09 -5.97
N ASP A 72 -10.58 6.76 -5.23
CA ASP A 72 -10.32 8.20 -5.37
C ASP A 72 -9.75 8.55 -6.75
N PHE A 73 -8.77 7.76 -7.23
CA PHE A 73 -8.22 7.87 -8.58
C PHE A 73 -9.27 7.64 -9.67
N TYR A 74 -10.20 6.69 -9.47
CA TYR A 74 -11.30 6.47 -10.40
C TYR A 74 -12.27 7.65 -10.45
N GLU A 75 -12.62 8.24 -9.30
CA GLU A 75 -13.45 9.44 -9.26
C GLU A 75 -12.75 10.63 -9.93
N LEU A 76 -11.45 10.79 -9.70
CA LEU A 76 -10.65 11.82 -10.37
C LEU A 76 -10.64 11.63 -11.89
N GLU A 77 -10.42 10.41 -12.39
CA GLU A 77 -10.55 10.07 -13.81
C GLU A 77 -11.93 10.47 -14.35
N THR A 78 -13.00 10.13 -13.63
CA THR A 78 -14.38 10.49 -14.02
C THR A 78 -14.57 12.01 -14.09
N LYS A 79 -13.98 12.77 -13.16
CA LYS A 79 -14.02 14.25 -13.20
C LYS A 79 -13.23 14.80 -14.37
N LEU A 80 -12.08 14.21 -14.70
CA LEU A 80 -11.33 14.57 -15.90
C LEU A 80 -12.10 14.26 -17.18
N GLU A 81 -12.74 13.10 -17.27
CA GLU A 81 -13.56 12.75 -18.45
C GLU A 81 -14.68 13.77 -18.65
N HIS A 82 -15.32 14.20 -17.56
CA HIS A 82 -16.34 15.24 -17.61
C HIS A 82 -15.76 16.61 -17.98
N LEU A 83 -14.55 16.94 -17.51
CA LEU A 83 -13.84 18.16 -17.87
C LEU A 83 -13.42 18.18 -19.35
N THR A 84 -13.03 17.04 -19.91
CA THR A 84 -12.38 16.95 -21.23
C THR A 84 -13.32 16.50 -22.35
N THR A 85 -14.51 16.00 -22.06
CA THR A 85 -15.47 15.56 -23.10
C THR A 85 -15.72 16.67 -24.12
N ILE A 86 -15.70 16.38 -25.42
CA ILE A 86 -15.88 17.40 -26.47
C ILE A 86 -17.33 17.93 -26.55
N PHE A 87 -18.30 17.16 -26.03
CA PHE A 87 -19.73 17.49 -26.11
C PHE A 87 -20.19 18.40 -24.95
N GLN A 88 -19.63 19.60 -24.83
CA GLN A 88 -19.97 20.57 -23.77
C GLN A 88 -20.91 21.70 -24.21
N GLY A 89 -21.11 21.86 -25.52
CA GLY A 89 -21.89 22.96 -26.09
C GLY A 89 -21.11 24.29 -26.17
N SER A 90 -21.80 25.36 -26.56
CA SER A 90 -21.17 26.67 -26.84
C SER A 90 -20.61 27.38 -25.60
N GLY A 91 -21.03 27.01 -24.39
CA GLY A 91 -20.60 27.62 -23.13
C GLY A 91 -19.32 27.03 -22.51
N TRP A 92 -18.69 26.05 -23.19
CA TRP A 92 -17.57 25.26 -22.64
C TRP A 92 -16.38 26.10 -22.17
N THR A 93 -16.09 27.21 -22.84
CA THR A 93 -15.00 28.12 -22.47
C THR A 93 -15.26 28.84 -21.16
N THR A 94 -16.52 28.95 -20.70
CA THR A 94 -16.93 29.66 -19.49
C THR A 94 -17.39 28.74 -18.35
N ASP A 95 -17.46 27.44 -18.59
CA ASP A 95 -17.88 26.45 -17.59
C ASP A 95 -16.81 26.27 -16.51
N LYS A 96 -16.95 27.02 -15.42
CA LYS A 96 -16.08 26.94 -14.24
C LYS A 96 -16.37 25.74 -13.36
N LYS A 97 -17.60 25.21 -13.39
CA LYS A 97 -18.00 24.16 -12.46
C LYS A 97 -17.21 22.89 -12.71
N ARG A 98 -16.98 22.53 -13.98
CA ARG A 98 -16.14 21.38 -14.34
C ARG A 98 -14.69 21.55 -13.92
N ASP A 99 -14.16 22.77 -14.04
CA ASP A 99 -12.79 23.11 -13.63
C ASP A 99 -12.65 22.96 -12.12
N GLU A 100 -13.54 23.60 -11.36
CA GLU A 100 -13.57 23.56 -9.91
C GLU A 100 -13.75 22.12 -9.38
N ASP A 101 -14.65 21.33 -9.97
CA ASP A 101 -14.86 19.93 -9.61
C ASP A 101 -13.58 19.10 -9.80
N ALA A 102 -12.87 19.26 -10.92
CA ALA A 102 -11.65 18.50 -11.21
C ALA A 102 -10.48 18.95 -10.33
N ILE A 103 -10.27 20.26 -10.18
CA ILE A 103 -9.19 20.83 -9.34
C ILE A 103 -9.41 20.44 -7.87
N LYS A 104 -10.64 20.56 -7.38
CA LYS A 104 -10.98 20.16 -6.01
C LYS A 104 -10.71 18.67 -5.82
N LYS A 105 -11.20 17.83 -6.73
CA LYS A 105 -10.98 16.38 -6.61
C LYS A 105 -9.49 16.04 -6.64
N TYR A 106 -8.71 16.63 -7.54
CA TYR A 106 -7.26 16.46 -7.60
C TYR A 106 -6.59 16.82 -6.26
N THR A 107 -6.96 17.97 -5.69
CA THR A 107 -6.42 18.42 -4.40
C THR A 107 -6.77 17.44 -3.27
N ASP A 108 -8.04 17.00 -3.21
CA ASP A 108 -8.49 16.01 -2.24
C ASP A 108 -7.70 14.68 -2.40
N THR A 109 -7.45 14.23 -3.62
CA THR A 109 -6.67 13.00 -3.90
C THR A 109 -5.22 13.13 -3.43
N CYS A 110 -4.58 14.27 -3.70
CA CYS A 110 -3.22 14.56 -3.22
C CYS A 110 -3.15 14.49 -1.68
N GLU A 111 -4.11 15.10 -0.98
CA GLU A 111 -4.16 15.03 0.48
C GLU A 111 -4.35 13.61 1.02
N ILE A 112 -5.21 12.81 0.37
CA ILE A 112 -5.43 11.41 0.75
C ILE A 112 -4.15 10.60 0.57
N LEU A 113 -3.43 10.79 -0.54
CA LEU A 113 -2.16 10.10 -0.80
C LEU A 113 -1.13 10.44 0.28
N GLU A 114 -0.95 11.72 0.59
CA GLU A 114 0.03 12.16 1.58
C GLU A 114 -0.24 11.59 2.98
N ARG A 115 -1.51 11.55 3.40
CA ARG A 115 -1.90 10.90 4.67
C ARG A 115 -1.70 9.39 4.66
N SER A 116 -1.71 8.77 3.49
CA SER A 116 -1.66 7.33 3.32
C SER A 116 -0.27 6.78 2.98
N ARG A 117 0.72 7.66 2.70
CA ARG A 117 2.10 7.28 2.31
C ARG A 117 2.73 6.22 3.23
N ILE A 118 2.48 6.30 4.54
CA ILE A 118 3.06 5.37 5.53
C ILE A 118 2.67 3.89 5.31
N TYR A 119 1.58 3.65 4.56
CA TYR A 119 1.08 2.30 4.31
C TYR A 119 1.74 1.63 3.11
N PHE A 120 2.49 2.38 2.29
CA PHE A 120 3.02 1.94 1.01
C PHE A 120 4.55 1.94 0.96
N PRO A 121 5.15 1.10 0.09
CA PRO A 121 6.55 1.23 -0.27
C PRO A 121 6.81 2.55 -1.01
N GLU A 122 7.97 3.19 -0.79
CA GLU A 122 8.32 4.46 -1.43
C GLU A 122 8.20 4.40 -2.96
N SER A 123 8.63 3.30 -3.58
CA SER A 123 8.53 3.10 -5.03
C SER A 123 7.09 3.16 -5.57
N LEU A 124 6.10 2.79 -4.77
CA LEU A 124 4.69 2.90 -5.15
C LEU A 124 4.18 4.34 -4.91
N CYS A 125 4.61 4.98 -3.82
CA CYS A 125 4.32 6.40 -3.59
C CYS A 125 4.81 7.25 -4.76
N ASP A 126 6.02 7.01 -5.26
CA ASP A 126 6.58 7.71 -6.42
C ASP A 126 5.72 7.51 -7.68
N LYS A 127 5.27 6.28 -7.94
CA LYS A 127 4.35 5.98 -9.06
C LYS A 127 3.01 6.70 -8.91
N LEU A 128 2.46 6.76 -7.70
CA LEU A 128 1.20 7.45 -7.41
C LEU A 128 1.34 8.98 -7.58
N SER A 129 2.46 9.55 -7.14
CA SER A 129 2.77 10.97 -7.34
C SER A 129 2.94 11.30 -8.83
N LEU A 130 3.69 10.48 -9.58
CA LEU A 130 3.80 10.61 -11.04
C LEU A 130 2.45 10.50 -11.74
N ALA A 131 1.59 9.58 -11.29
CA ALA A 131 0.24 9.50 -11.83
C ALA A 131 -0.49 10.83 -11.61
N LEU A 132 -0.53 11.35 -10.38
CA LEU A 132 -1.15 12.64 -10.05
C LEU A 132 -0.62 13.81 -10.89
N GLU A 133 0.68 13.87 -11.15
CA GLU A 133 1.26 14.86 -12.06
C GLU A 133 0.64 14.76 -13.46
N ASN A 134 0.45 13.55 -13.99
CA ASN A 134 -0.23 13.35 -15.28
C ASN A 134 -1.70 13.81 -15.24
N TYR A 135 -2.42 13.58 -14.13
CA TYR A 135 -3.79 14.11 -13.97
C TYR A 135 -3.79 15.65 -13.97
N ASN A 136 -2.85 16.28 -13.27
CA ASN A 136 -2.73 17.73 -13.21
C ASN A 136 -2.41 18.34 -14.59
N GLU A 137 -1.51 17.73 -15.36
CA GLU A 137 -1.19 18.18 -16.72
C GLU A 137 -2.43 18.23 -17.62
N VAL A 138 -3.36 17.27 -17.50
CA VAL A 138 -4.62 17.29 -18.25
C VAL A 138 -5.50 18.47 -17.83
N ILE A 139 -5.58 18.77 -16.53
CA ILE A 139 -6.32 19.93 -16.01
C ILE A 139 -5.72 21.22 -16.58
N GLU A 140 -4.40 21.37 -16.47
CA GLU A 140 -3.68 22.54 -17.00
C GLU A 140 -3.88 22.70 -18.50
N GLN A 141 -3.82 21.61 -19.26
CA GLN A 141 -4.04 21.63 -20.71
C GLN A 141 -5.47 22.07 -21.06
N MET A 142 -6.48 21.65 -20.29
CA MET A 142 -7.85 22.12 -20.47
C MET A 142 -8.03 23.60 -20.12
N LEU A 143 -7.39 24.08 -19.05
CA LEU A 143 -7.39 25.50 -18.70
C LEU A 143 -6.72 26.34 -19.80
N GLN A 144 -5.60 25.86 -20.36
CA GLN A 144 -4.93 26.49 -21.50
C GLN A 144 -5.84 26.53 -22.74
N ALA A 145 -6.48 25.41 -23.08
CA ALA A 145 -7.41 25.32 -24.21
C ALA A 145 -8.57 26.33 -24.07
N LYS A 146 -9.19 26.42 -22.88
CA LYS A 146 -10.27 27.38 -22.60
C LYS A 146 -9.80 28.82 -22.69
N ASN A 147 -8.64 29.14 -22.11
CA ASN A 147 -8.08 30.49 -22.16
C ASN A 147 -7.79 30.90 -23.60
N GLN A 148 -7.10 30.06 -24.37
CA GLN A 148 -6.81 30.31 -25.78
C GLN A 148 -8.08 30.50 -26.60
N ALA A 149 -9.11 29.67 -26.43
CA ALA A 149 -10.37 29.81 -27.13
C ALA A 149 -11.07 31.15 -26.85
N ARG A 150 -10.98 31.67 -25.62
CA ARG A 150 -11.52 33.00 -25.30
C ARG A 150 -10.79 34.10 -26.08
N TYR A 151 -9.46 34.08 -26.11
CA TYR A 151 -8.67 35.05 -26.88
C TYR A 151 -8.92 34.96 -28.39
N GLU A 152 -9.02 33.74 -28.94
CA GLU A 152 -9.37 33.49 -30.35
C GLU A 152 -10.75 34.09 -30.68
N SER A 153 -11.72 33.97 -29.77
CA SER A 153 -13.09 34.50 -29.97
C SER A 153 -13.19 36.02 -29.88
N GLU A 154 -12.29 36.67 -29.14
CA GLU A 154 -12.25 38.13 -28.95
C GLU A 154 -11.56 38.88 -30.10
N GLY A 155 -11.03 38.17 -31.11
CA GLY A 155 -10.33 38.78 -32.24
C GLY A 155 -8.97 39.38 -31.87
N ASN A 156 -8.42 38.98 -30.73
CA ASN A 156 -7.08 39.40 -30.29
C ASN A 156 -6.02 38.68 -31.13
N ASN A 157 -5.11 39.43 -31.78
CA ASN A 157 -3.99 38.89 -32.58
C ASN A 157 -2.88 38.21 -31.74
N MET A 158 -3.22 37.71 -30.54
CA MET A 158 -2.27 37.06 -29.66
C MET A 158 -2.01 35.64 -30.16
N ILE A 159 -0.80 35.39 -30.62
CA ILE A 159 -0.34 34.07 -31.03
C ILE A 159 0.14 33.35 -29.77
N PHE A 160 -0.58 32.29 -29.37
CA PHE A 160 -0.12 31.42 -28.30
C PHE A 160 1.14 30.66 -28.76
N PRO A 161 2.14 30.49 -27.88
CA PRO A 161 3.32 29.70 -28.21
C PRO A 161 2.93 28.24 -28.47
N GLY A 162 3.26 27.75 -29.67
CA GLY A 162 2.83 26.44 -30.16
C GLY A 162 1.73 26.60 -31.22
N ASN A 163 1.96 26.08 -32.42
CA ASN A 163 1.02 26.16 -33.56
C ASN A 163 -0.27 25.32 -33.37
N GLN A 164 -0.73 25.10 -32.15
CA GLN A 164 -1.91 24.29 -31.84
C GLN A 164 -3.11 25.20 -31.58
N SER A 165 -4.26 24.88 -32.17
CA SER A 165 -5.50 25.58 -31.86
C SER A 165 -6.05 25.17 -30.50
N SER A 166 -6.94 25.99 -29.92
CA SER A 166 -7.64 25.64 -28.68
C SER A 166 -8.39 24.29 -28.79
N LEU A 167 -8.95 23.99 -29.97
CA LEU A 167 -9.62 22.73 -30.26
C LEU A 167 -8.64 21.54 -30.29
N ASP A 168 -7.42 21.74 -30.78
CA ASP A 168 -6.40 20.69 -30.81
C ASP A 168 -5.93 20.34 -29.39
N LEU A 169 -5.69 21.36 -28.56
CA LEU A 169 -5.36 21.17 -27.13
C LEU A 169 -6.47 20.40 -26.42
N TRP A 170 -7.73 20.75 -26.67
CA TRP A 170 -8.88 20.03 -26.10
C TRP A 170 -8.96 18.58 -26.56
N LYS A 171 -8.80 18.31 -27.86
CA LYS A 171 -8.77 16.94 -28.39
C LYS A 171 -7.63 16.10 -27.81
N ILE A 172 -6.47 16.71 -27.61
CA ILE A 172 -5.33 16.03 -26.97
C ILE A 172 -5.70 15.69 -25.53
N ALA A 173 -6.22 16.64 -24.75
CA ALA A 173 -6.63 16.40 -23.38
C ALA A 173 -7.68 15.27 -23.28
N GLU A 174 -8.73 15.30 -24.12
CA GLU A 174 -9.73 14.22 -24.16
C GLU A 174 -9.13 12.85 -24.47
N LYS A 175 -8.21 12.80 -25.45
CA LYS A 175 -7.52 11.57 -25.83
C LYS A 175 -6.62 11.05 -24.71
N ARG A 176 -5.88 11.93 -24.03
CA ARG A 176 -5.02 11.58 -22.89
C ARG A 176 -5.88 11.01 -21.76
N THR A 177 -6.99 11.64 -21.42
CA THR A 177 -7.89 11.14 -20.38
C THR A 177 -8.45 9.75 -20.70
N LYS A 178 -9.00 9.56 -21.91
CA LYS A 178 -9.63 8.29 -22.29
C LYS A 178 -8.67 7.11 -22.37
N ASN A 179 -7.40 7.37 -22.69
CA ASN A 179 -6.42 6.32 -22.94
C ASN A 179 -5.32 6.30 -21.87
N GLU A 180 -4.53 7.35 -21.76
CA GLU A 180 -3.35 7.40 -20.88
C GLU A 180 -3.74 7.34 -19.42
N ILE A 181 -4.62 8.25 -18.97
CA ILE A 181 -5.06 8.32 -17.57
C ILE A 181 -5.76 7.03 -17.14
N LYS A 182 -6.66 6.53 -17.99
CA LYS A 182 -7.34 5.25 -17.75
C LYS A 182 -6.35 4.08 -17.63
N ASN A 183 -5.36 4.01 -18.51
CA ASN A 183 -4.35 2.96 -18.47
C ASN A 183 -3.46 3.08 -17.23
N LEU A 184 -3.03 4.30 -16.86
CA LEU A 184 -2.29 4.55 -15.63
C LEU A 184 -3.04 4.03 -14.40
N ARG A 185 -4.34 4.30 -14.28
CA ARG A 185 -5.15 3.74 -13.18
C ARG A 185 -5.18 2.21 -13.21
N LEU A 186 -5.29 1.60 -14.39
CA LEU A 186 -5.30 0.14 -14.52
C LEU A 186 -3.94 -0.50 -14.19
N GLU A 187 -2.84 0.16 -14.51
CA GLU A 187 -1.48 -0.24 -14.12
C GLU A 187 -1.31 -0.16 -12.60
N LEU A 188 -1.74 0.94 -11.97
CA LEU A 188 -1.77 1.06 -10.51
C LEU A 188 -2.63 -0.02 -9.86
N ALA A 189 -3.75 -0.42 -10.49
CA ALA A 189 -4.58 -1.51 -10.00
C ALA A 189 -3.82 -2.84 -9.92
N THR A 190 -2.89 -3.09 -10.85
CA THR A 190 -2.05 -4.30 -10.86
C THR A 190 -1.09 -4.29 -9.68
N GLU A 191 -0.39 -3.16 -9.45
CA GLU A 191 0.50 -2.98 -8.28
C GLU A 191 -0.26 -3.15 -6.95
N PHE A 192 -1.48 -2.60 -6.89
CA PHE A 192 -2.35 -2.76 -5.73
C PHE A 192 -2.77 -4.21 -5.49
N ARG A 193 -3.10 -4.96 -6.55
CA ARG A 193 -3.43 -6.40 -6.46
C ARG A 193 -2.25 -7.21 -5.94
N GLU A 194 -1.04 -6.91 -6.41
CA GLU A 194 0.18 -7.56 -5.92
C GLU A 194 0.39 -7.32 -4.41
N LEU A 195 0.17 -6.10 -3.92
CA LEU A 195 0.30 -5.77 -2.49
C LEU A 195 -0.70 -6.51 -1.59
N ILE A 196 -1.89 -6.83 -2.09
CA ILE A 196 -2.90 -7.59 -1.34
C ILE A 196 -2.85 -9.10 -1.64
N GLY A 197 -1.90 -9.56 -2.46
CA GLY A 197 -1.69 -10.97 -2.77
C GLY A 197 -2.70 -11.56 -3.77
N VAL A 198 -3.38 -10.71 -4.55
CA VAL A 198 -4.23 -11.15 -5.66
C VAL A 198 -3.35 -11.22 -6.91
N LYS A 199 -3.10 -12.42 -7.43
CA LYS A 199 -2.42 -12.64 -8.72
C LYS A 199 -3.43 -12.77 -9.84
#